data_AF-A0A1Q9T1Q7-F1
#
_entry.id   AF-A0A1Q9T1Q7-F1
#
_cell.length_a   1.000
_cell.length_b   1.000
_cell.length_c   1.000
_cell.angle_alpha   90.00
_cell.angle_beta   90.00
_cell.angle_gamma   90.00
#
_symmetry.space_group_name_H-M   'P 1'
#
loop_
_entity.id
_entity.type
_entity.pdbx_description
1 polymer ?
#
loop_
_entity_poly.entity_id
_entity_poly.type
_entity_poly.pdbx_seq_one_letter_code
_entity_poly.pdbx_strand_id
1 'polypeptide(L)'
;MALGVWLLTLLSETSTAWQLFGAMAVVGVGLGMAMQQFTLVVQNAVARRDLGVATATTQFSRNIGSTVGIAVYGSIMTGGLGAAVAAHLPASMRDAAAERAADLDVGAVLDPSALGDVPPVVEQALRAGLADQLHDAFLVGLPILAVVFVATAMIRHVPLRETLEDAPRDHG
;
A
#
# COMPACT_ATOMS: atom_id res chain seq x y z
N MET A 1 -0.01 -8.42 -8.08
CA MET A 1 0.04 -7.18 -7.26
C MET A 1 0.80 -6.07 -7.99
N ALA A 2 2.07 -6.28 -8.40
CA ALA A 2 2.85 -5.27 -9.14
C ALA A 2 2.17 -4.73 -10.40
N LEU A 3 1.58 -5.60 -11.24
CA LEU A 3 0.78 -5.17 -12.38
C LEU A 3 -0.39 -4.26 -11.97
N GLY A 4 -1.08 -4.58 -10.87
CA GLY A 4 -2.20 -3.78 -10.38
C GLY A 4 -1.76 -2.41 -9.88
N VAL A 5 -0.65 -2.33 -9.14
CA VAL A 5 -0.08 -1.04 -8.69
C VAL A 5 0.40 -0.22 -9.89
N TRP A 6 1.02 -0.84 -10.88
CA TRP A 6 1.38 -0.17 -12.13
C TRP A 6 0.14 0.38 -12.87
N LEU A 7 -0.96 -0.39 -12.95
CA LEU A 7 -2.21 0.11 -13.54
C LEU A 7 -2.76 1.33 -12.77
N LEU A 8 -2.62 1.37 -11.44
CA LEU A 8 -3.03 2.53 -10.65
C LEU A 8 -2.21 3.78 -10.96
N THR A 9 -0.93 3.65 -11.31
CA THR A 9 -0.12 4.80 -11.73
C THR A 9 -0.59 5.42 -13.05
N LEU A 10 -1.37 4.69 -13.85
CA LEU A 10 -1.91 5.18 -15.12
C LEU A 10 -3.27 5.89 -14.94
N LEU A 11 -3.83 5.89 -13.74
CA LEU A 11 -5.07 6.61 -13.45
C LEU A 11 -4.81 8.12 -13.38
N SER A 12 -5.75 8.89 -13.92
CA SER A 12 -5.76 10.34 -13.89
C SER A 12 -7.13 10.85 -13.46
N GLU A 13 -7.26 12.17 -13.34
CA GLU A 13 -8.50 12.88 -12.98
C GLU A 13 -9.69 12.54 -13.91
N THR A 14 -9.40 12.12 -15.15
CA THR A 14 -10.39 11.79 -16.18
C THR A 14 -10.70 10.29 -16.28
N SER A 15 -10.06 9.47 -15.45
CA SER A 15 -10.24 8.02 -15.47
C SER A 15 -11.64 7.60 -15.05
N THR A 16 -12.15 6.56 -15.71
CA THR A 16 -13.49 6.03 -15.42
C THR A 16 -13.49 5.13 -14.19
N ALA A 17 -14.62 5.05 -13.48
CA ALA A 17 -14.78 4.17 -12.33
C ALA A 17 -14.42 2.70 -12.66
N TRP A 18 -14.69 2.25 -13.88
CA TRP A 18 -14.35 0.90 -14.32
C TRP A 18 -12.84 0.65 -14.42
N GLN A 19 -12.04 1.64 -14.80
CA GLN A 19 -10.58 1.52 -14.79
C GLN A 19 -10.04 1.37 -13.36
N LEU A 20 -10.58 2.16 -12.42
CA LEU A 20 -10.25 2.05 -11.01
C LEU A 20 -10.64 0.66 -10.45
N PHE A 21 -11.86 0.20 -10.70
CA PHE A 21 -12.31 -1.12 -10.24
C PHE A 21 -11.48 -2.25 -10.84
N GLY A 22 -11.14 -2.17 -12.13
CA GLY A 22 -10.26 -3.13 -12.79
C GLY A 22 -8.88 -3.19 -12.15
N ALA A 23 -8.23 -2.03 -11.94
CA ALA A 23 -6.93 -1.96 -11.30
C ALA A 23 -6.96 -2.49 -9.85
N MET A 24 -7.98 -2.10 -9.07
CA MET A 24 -8.21 -2.61 -7.71
C MET A 24 -8.45 -4.12 -7.66
N ALA A 25 -9.19 -4.68 -8.62
CA ALA A 25 -9.38 -6.12 -8.72
C ALA A 25 -8.05 -6.86 -8.94
N VAL A 26 -7.18 -6.35 -9.83
CA VAL A 26 -5.85 -6.95 -10.08
C VAL A 26 -4.95 -6.84 -8.85
N VAL A 27 -5.01 -5.74 -8.11
CA VAL A 27 -4.31 -5.61 -6.82
C VAL A 27 -4.85 -6.63 -5.82
N GLY A 28 -6.17 -6.71 -5.64
CA GLY A 28 -6.83 -7.59 -4.68
C GLY A 28 -6.53 -9.07 -4.93
N VAL A 29 -6.62 -9.53 -6.19
CA VAL A 29 -6.25 -10.90 -6.57
C VAL A 29 -4.78 -11.19 -6.24
N GLY A 30 -3.88 -10.26 -6.61
CA GLY A 30 -2.47 -10.41 -6.32
C GLY A 30 -2.15 -10.46 -4.83
N LEU A 31 -2.81 -9.62 -4.03
CA LEU A 31 -2.67 -9.58 -2.58
C LEU A 31 -3.18 -10.88 -1.96
N GLY A 32 -4.37 -11.36 -2.36
CA GLY A 32 -4.97 -12.59 -1.85
C GLY A 32 -4.10 -13.82 -2.12
N MET A 33 -3.57 -13.95 -3.35
CA MET A 33 -2.65 -15.02 -3.71
C MET A 33 -1.38 -15.00 -2.86
N ALA A 34 -0.75 -13.82 -2.70
CA ALA A 34 0.45 -13.68 -1.90
C ALA A 34 0.21 -14.07 -0.42
N MET A 35 -0.91 -13.62 0.15
CA MET A 35 -1.25 -13.89 1.56
C MET A 35 -1.37 -15.39 1.85
N GLN A 36 -2.03 -16.15 0.96
CA GLN A 36 -2.16 -17.60 1.13
C GLN A 36 -0.84 -18.32 0.87
N GLN A 37 -0.12 -17.95 -0.19
CA GLN A 37 1.15 -18.57 -0.56
C GLN A 37 2.20 -18.47 0.56
N PHE A 38 2.42 -17.28 1.12
CA PHE A 38 3.39 -17.09 2.19
C PHE A 38 3.02 -17.85 3.46
N THR A 39 1.73 -17.90 3.79
CA THR A 39 1.25 -18.64 4.96
C THR A 39 1.54 -20.12 4.81
N LEU A 40 1.26 -20.70 3.64
CA LEU A 40 1.55 -22.10 3.34
C LEU A 40 3.06 -22.40 3.39
N VAL A 41 3.90 -21.52 2.85
CA VAL A 41 5.36 -21.70 2.87
C VAL A 41 5.88 -21.77 4.32
N VAL A 42 5.47 -20.83 5.17
CA VAL A 42 5.90 -20.81 6.58
C VAL A 42 5.39 -22.05 7.32
N GLN A 43 4.14 -22.44 7.10
CA GLN A 43 3.56 -23.63 7.74
C GLN A 43 4.26 -24.92 7.30
N ASN A 44 4.69 -25.02 6.04
CA ASN A 44 5.44 -26.18 5.52
C ASN A 44 6.87 -26.26 6.09
N ALA A 45 7.47 -25.11 6.45
CA ALA A 45 8.84 -25.05 6.94
C ALA A 45 9.01 -25.44 8.42
N VAL A 46 7.93 -25.57 9.19
CA VAL A 46 7.97 -25.82 10.65
C VAL A 46 7.35 -27.16 11.04
N ALA A 47 7.70 -27.71 12.21
CA ALA A 47 7.06 -28.91 12.74
C ALA A 47 5.60 -28.64 13.15
N ARG A 48 4.74 -29.66 13.16
CA ARG A 48 3.30 -29.52 13.48
C ARG A 48 3.04 -28.88 14.84
N ARG A 49 3.85 -29.23 15.83
CA ARG A 49 3.80 -28.66 17.19
C ARG A 49 4.06 -27.15 17.23
N ASP A 50 4.77 -26.62 16.22
CA ASP A 50 5.19 -25.22 16.16
C ASP A 50 4.32 -24.39 15.20
N LEU A 51 3.30 -24.98 14.57
CA LEU A 51 2.42 -24.28 13.61
C LEU A 51 1.72 -23.06 14.21
N GLY A 52 1.30 -23.15 15.48
CA GLY A 52 0.67 -22.03 16.20
C GLY A 52 1.63 -20.85 16.36
N VAL A 53 2.86 -21.12 16.79
CA VAL A 53 3.92 -20.10 16.96
C VAL A 53 4.31 -19.49 15.63
N ALA A 54 4.47 -20.31 14.58
CA ALA A 54 4.84 -19.85 13.24
C ALA A 54 3.77 -18.94 12.62
N THR A 55 2.49 -19.30 12.79
CA THR A 55 1.36 -18.48 12.32
C THR A 55 1.29 -17.16 13.08
N ALA A 56 1.40 -17.19 14.42
CA ALA A 56 1.38 -15.99 15.25
C ALA A 56 2.55 -15.04 14.91
N THR A 57 3.76 -15.58 14.73
CA THR A 57 4.95 -14.80 14.36
C THR A 57 4.79 -14.14 12.98
N THR A 58 4.20 -14.86 12.03
CA THR A 58 3.90 -14.32 10.69
C THR A 58 2.90 -13.17 10.78
N GLN A 59 1.83 -13.32 11.56
CA GLN A 59 0.82 -12.28 11.74
C GLN A 59 1.38 -11.07 12.50
N PHE A 60 2.19 -11.28 13.52
CA PHE A 60 2.88 -10.21 14.24
C PHE A 60 3.81 -9.41 13.33
N SER A 61 4.63 -10.09 12.53
CA SER A 61 5.52 -9.46 11.55
C SER A 61 4.74 -8.65 10.51
N ARG A 62 3.59 -9.17 10.07
CA ARG A 62 2.69 -8.49 9.14
C ARG A 62 2.07 -7.24 9.77
N ASN A 63 1.65 -7.30 11.03
CA ASN A 63 1.11 -6.14 11.74
C ASN A 63 2.16 -5.04 11.86
N ILE A 64 3.41 -5.37 12.22
CA ILE A 64 4.51 -4.41 12.23
C ILE A 64 4.70 -3.79 10.84
N GLY A 65 4.79 -4.62 9.80
CA GLY A 65 4.96 -4.15 8.42
C GLY A 65 3.80 -3.25 7.96
N SER A 66 2.57 -3.59 8.33
CA SER A 66 1.38 -2.79 8.03
C SER A 66 1.44 -1.42 8.72
N THR A 67 1.75 -1.38 10.02
CA THR A 67 1.86 -0.13 10.77
C THR A 67 2.96 0.77 10.21
N VAL A 68 4.15 0.21 9.95
CA VAL A 68 5.27 0.97 9.35
C VAL A 68 4.90 1.44 7.95
N GLY A 69 4.29 0.57 7.13
CA GLY A 69 3.85 0.91 5.77
C GLY A 69 2.83 2.04 5.76
N ILE A 70 1.81 1.99 6.62
CA ILE A 70 0.81 3.04 6.77
C ILE A 70 1.45 4.36 7.20
N ALA A 71 2.39 4.33 8.15
CA ALA A 71 3.09 5.53 8.61
C ALA A 71 3.94 6.18 7.50
N VAL A 72 4.66 5.37 6.71
CA VAL A 72 5.44 5.85 5.57
C VAL A 72 4.52 6.46 4.50
N TYR A 73 3.47 5.75 4.11
CA TYR A 73 2.51 6.25 3.13
C TYR A 73 1.79 7.51 3.61
N GLY A 74 1.35 7.56 4.87
CA GLY A 74 0.74 8.76 5.47
C GLY A 74 1.69 9.95 5.52
N SER A 75 2.98 9.71 5.78
CA SER A 75 4.01 10.76 5.76
C SER A 75 4.25 11.31 4.35
N ILE A 76 4.25 10.43 3.33
CA ILE A 76 4.34 10.86 1.93
C ILE A 76 3.14 11.73 1.58
N MET A 77 1.92 11.27 1.90
CA MET A 77 0.68 12.01 1.59
C MET A 77 0.67 13.37 2.27
N THR A 78 0.87 13.40 3.58
CA THR A 78 0.77 14.66 4.35
C THR A 78 1.92 15.60 4.01
N GLY A 79 3.14 15.06 3.84
CA GLY A 79 4.33 15.87 3.56
C GLY A 79 4.35 16.53 2.18
N GLY A 80 3.69 15.93 1.18
CA GLY A 80 3.61 16.48 -0.18
C GLY A 80 2.33 17.25 -0.49
N LEU A 81 1.24 17.02 0.26
CA LEU A 81 -0.10 17.54 -0.08
C LEU A 81 -0.13 19.07 -0.21
N GLY A 82 0.40 19.81 0.76
CA GLY A 82 0.35 21.26 0.71
C GLY A 82 1.10 21.86 -0.49
N ALA A 83 2.24 21.28 -0.87
CA ALA A 83 2.99 21.70 -2.05
C ALA A 83 2.26 21.34 -3.36
N ALA A 84 1.66 20.14 -3.43
CA ALA A 84 0.88 19.70 -4.57
C ALA A 84 -0.35 20.60 -4.80
N VAL A 85 -1.09 20.92 -3.73
CA VAL A 85 -2.25 21.84 -3.81
C VAL A 85 -1.82 23.24 -4.23
N ALA A 86 -0.72 23.76 -3.68
CA ALA A 86 -0.20 25.08 -4.04
C ALA A 86 0.22 25.16 -5.53
N ALA A 87 0.69 24.07 -6.13
CA ALA A 87 1.05 24.03 -7.54
C ALA A 87 -0.15 24.29 -8.47
N HIS A 88 -1.34 23.83 -8.06
CA HIS A 88 -2.59 23.98 -8.82
C HIS A 88 -3.36 25.28 -8.51
N LEU A 89 -2.90 26.08 -7.54
CA LEU A 89 -3.48 27.39 -7.26
C LEU A 89 -2.94 28.49 -8.19
N PRO A 90 -3.76 29.52 -8.50
CA PRO A 90 -3.30 30.74 -9.17
C PRO A 90 -2.18 31.41 -8.41
N ALA A 91 -1.24 32.05 -9.14
CA ALA A 91 -0.06 32.69 -8.55
C ALA A 91 -0.39 33.69 -7.41
N SER A 92 -1.54 34.36 -7.49
CA SER A 92 -2.01 35.29 -6.45
C SER A 92 -2.37 34.63 -5.11
N MET A 93 -2.59 33.32 -5.08
CA MET A 93 -2.97 32.56 -3.88
C MET A 93 -1.86 31.61 -3.40
N ARG A 94 -0.77 31.47 -4.15
CA ARG A 94 0.32 30.53 -3.82
C ARG A 94 1.05 30.90 -2.54
N ASP A 95 1.30 32.18 -2.30
CA ASP A 95 2.03 32.61 -1.10
C ASP A 95 1.22 32.38 0.19
N ALA A 96 -0.09 32.66 0.14
CA ALA A 96 -1.01 32.38 1.24
C ALA A 96 -1.23 30.87 1.47
N ALA A 97 -1.22 30.08 0.39
CA ALA A 97 -1.33 28.63 0.47
C ALA A 97 -0.06 27.97 0.99
N ALA A 98 1.12 28.47 0.64
CA ALA A 98 2.41 27.96 1.12
C ALA A 98 2.53 28.07 2.65
N GLU A 99 1.99 29.13 3.25
CA GLU A 99 1.98 29.30 4.71
C GLU A 99 1.05 28.29 5.41
N ARG A 100 -0.04 27.88 4.75
CA ARG A 100 -1.00 26.86 5.24
C ARG A 100 -0.69 25.44 4.78
N ALA A 101 0.29 25.28 3.88
CA ALA A 101 0.66 24.00 3.30
C ALA A 101 1.15 22.99 4.36
N ALA A 102 1.81 23.47 5.40
CA ALA A 102 2.35 22.64 6.48
C ALA A 102 1.27 22.08 7.43
N ASP A 103 0.09 22.70 7.48
CA ASP A 103 -1.04 22.32 8.36
C ASP A 103 -2.16 21.59 7.59
N LEU A 104 -1.99 21.33 6.30
CA LEU A 104 -2.98 20.63 5.49
C LEU A 104 -3.03 19.14 5.86
N ASP A 105 -4.08 18.75 6.58
CA ASP A 105 -4.38 17.36 6.89
C ASP A 105 -5.10 16.66 5.72
N VAL A 106 -4.60 15.48 5.35
CA VAL A 106 -5.18 14.64 4.31
C VAL A 106 -6.62 14.22 4.68
N GLY A 107 -6.89 13.96 5.96
CA GLY A 107 -8.21 13.59 6.45
C GLY A 107 -9.25 14.69 6.24
N ALA A 108 -8.90 15.92 6.61
CA ALA A 108 -9.75 17.10 6.39
C ALA A 108 -10.04 17.37 4.90
N VAL A 109 -9.08 17.13 4.01
CA VAL A 109 -9.26 17.30 2.55
C VAL A 109 -10.21 16.25 1.95
N LEU A 110 -10.29 15.07 2.56
CA LEU A 110 -11.20 14.00 2.12
C LEU A 110 -12.62 14.13 2.68
N ASP A 111 -12.85 15.06 3.61
CA ASP A 111 -14.15 15.30 4.23
C ASP A 111 -14.81 16.57 3.66
N PRO A 112 -15.82 16.44 2.77
CA PRO A 112 -16.53 17.58 2.20
C PRO A 112 -17.19 18.47 3.26
N SER A 113 -17.52 17.92 4.43
CA SER A 113 -18.12 18.68 5.53
C SER A 113 -17.09 19.53 6.29
N ALA A 114 -15.81 19.14 6.26
CA ALA A 114 -14.71 19.89 6.85
C ALA A 114 -14.22 21.04 5.95
N LEU A 115 -14.46 20.94 4.63
CA LEU A 115 -14.00 21.92 3.64
C LEU A 115 -14.87 23.19 3.56
N GLY A 116 -16.12 23.15 4.02
CA GLY A 116 -17.05 24.30 3.97
C GLY A 116 -17.31 24.81 2.54
N ASP A 117 -17.87 26.03 2.41
CA ASP A 117 -18.02 26.74 1.13
C ASP A 117 -16.66 27.31 0.68
N VAL A 118 -15.78 26.43 0.21
CA VAL A 118 -14.53 26.84 -0.44
C VAL A 118 -14.79 27.31 -1.87
N PRO A 119 -14.07 28.34 -2.36
CA PRO A 119 -14.16 28.74 -3.76
C PRO A 119 -13.88 27.55 -4.70
N PRO A 120 -14.58 27.43 -5.85
CA PRO A 120 -14.41 26.30 -6.78
C PRO A 120 -12.96 26.07 -7.24
N VAL A 121 -12.18 27.15 -7.31
CA VAL A 121 -10.75 27.11 -7.66
C VAL A 121 -9.91 26.40 -6.58
N VAL A 122 -10.26 26.54 -5.31
CA VAL A 122 -9.57 25.87 -4.19
C VAL A 122 -9.99 24.39 -4.16
N GLU A 123 -11.26 24.09 -4.39
CA GLU A 123 -11.75 22.71 -4.47
C GLU A 123 -11.05 21.92 -5.59
N GLN A 124 -10.91 22.51 -6.78
CA GLN A 124 -10.18 21.90 -7.90
C GLN A 124 -8.70 21.68 -7.55
N ALA A 125 -8.04 22.67 -6.93
CA ALA A 125 -6.65 22.54 -6.51
C ALA A 125 -6.44 21.45 -5.44
N LEU A 126 -7.38 21.33 -4.49
CA LEU A 126 -7.39 20.26 -3.49
C LEU A 126 -7.51 18.87 -4.14
N ARG A 127 -8.46 18.72 -5.06
CA ARG A 127 -8.66 17.46 -5.80
C ARG A 127 -7.44 17.09 -6.63
N ALA A 128 -6.87 18.03 -7.37
CA ALA A 128 -5.69 17.81 -8.20
C ALA A 128 -4.44 17.50 -7.34
N GLY A 129 -4.22 18.27 -6.27
CA GLY A 129 -3.10 18.00 -5.34
C GLY A 129 -3.21 16.66 -4.63
N LEU A 130 -4.42 16.23 -4.25
CA LEU A 130 -4.66 14.90 -3.71
C LEU A 130 -4.40 13.80 -4.76
N ALA A 131 -4.80 14.02 -6.02
CA ALA A 131 -4.55 13.08 -7.10
C ALA A 131 -3.04 12.90 -7.36
N ASP A 132 -2.28 14.01 -7.37
CA ASP A 132 -0.82 13.99 -7.49
C ASP A 132 -0.17 13.19 -6.34
N GLN A 133 -0.61 13.45 -5.11
CA GLN A 133 -0.11 12.71 -3.95
C GLN A 133 -0.44 11.21 -4.04
N LEU A 134 -1.69 10.84 -4.38
CA LEU A 134 -2.04 9.44 -4.59
C LEU A 134 -1.16 8.78 -5.67
N HIS A 135 -0.87 9.50 -6.75
CA HIS A 135 0.04 9.03 -7.79
C HIS A 135 1.46 8.79 -7.25
N ASP A 136 2.02 9.73 -6.49
CA ASP A 136 3.34 9.60 -5.85
C ASP A 136 3.39 8.39 -4.90
N ALA A 137 2.34 8.17 -4.12
CA ALA A 137 2.21 6.99 -3.26
C ALA A 137 2.25 5.66 -4.05
N PHE A 138 1.56 5.59 -5.20
CA PHE A 138 1.61 4.40 -6.05
C PHE A 138 2.98 4.22 -6.70
N LEU A 139 3.63 5.31 -7.12
CA LEU A 139 4.99 5.28 -7.66
C LEU A 139 6.00 4.76 -6.65
N VAL A 140 5.96 5.23 -5.40
CA VAL A 140 6.83 4.73 -4.31
C VAL A 140 6.55 3.26 -3.99
N GLY A 141 5.33 2.78 -4.24
CA GLY A 141 4.98 1.37 -4.09
C GLY A 141 5.72 0.44 -5.04
N LEU A 142 6.04 0.88 -6.26
CA LEU A 142 6.72 0.06 -7.27
C LEU A 142 8.12 -0.41 -6.86
N PRO A 143 9.06 0.44 -6.39
CA PRO A 143 10.36 -0.02 -5.92
C PRO A 143 10.25 -0.90 -4.67
N ILE A 144 9.31 -0.63 -3.77
CA ILE A 144 9.06 -1.50 -2.61
C ILE A 144 8.66 -2.91 -3.08
N LEU A 145 7.75 -3.00 -4.06
CA LEU A 145 7.35 -4.27 -4.65
C LEU A 145 8.49 -4.97 -5.38
N ALA A 146 9.37 -4.22 -6.04
CA ALA A 146 10.57 -4.79 -6.67
C ALA A 146 11.51 -5.38 -5.61
N VAL A 147 11.74 -4.69 -4.49
CA VAL A 147 12.54 -5.21 -3.37
C VAL A 147 11.90 -6.47 -2.77
N VAL A 148 10.59 -6.46 -2.55
CA VAL A 148 9.85 -7.64 -2.05
C VAL A 148 9.95 -8.80 -3.05
N PHE A 149 9.85 -8.54 -4.34
CA PHE A 149 10.00 -9.54 -5.39
C PHE A 149 11.39 -10.18 -5.37
N VAL A 150 12.45 -9.36 -5.30
CA VAL A 150 13.84 -9.85 -5.21
C VAL A 150 14.05 -10.65 -3.93
N ALA A 151 13.58 -10.14 -2.78
CA ALA A 151 13.68 -10.85 -1.51
C ALA A 151 12.94 -12.21 -1.55
N THR A 152 11.77 -12.25 -2.20
CA THR A 152 11.01 -13.49 -2.39
C THR A 152 11.72 -14.46 -3.32
N ALA A 153 12.32 -13.97 -4.40
CA ALA A 153 13.10 -14.79 -5.34
C ALA A 153 14.34 -15.43 -4.68
N MET A 154 14.86 -14.85 -3.60
CA MET A 154 15.98 -15.40 -2.83
C MET A 154 15.54 -16.47 -1.79
N ILE A 155 14.24 -16.68 -1.57
CA ILE A 155 13.75 -17.70 -0.64
C ILE A 155 14.09 -19.08 -1.22
N ARG A 156 14.82 -19.90 -0.46
CA ARG A 156 15.12 -21.28 -0.85
C ARG A 156 13.85 -22.12 -0.86
N HIS A 157 13.64 -22.82 -1.97
CA HIS A 157 12.53 -23.74 -2.13
C HIS A 157 12.66 -24.92 -1.15
N VAL A 158 11.76 -25.01 -0.18
CA VAL A 158 11.61 -26.21 0.65
C VAL A 158 10.53 -27.07 -0.01
N PRO A 159 10.81 -28.33 -0.39
CA PRO A 159 9.81 -29.20 -1.01
C PRO A 159 8.58 -29.33 -0.09
N LEU A 160 7.39 -29.34 -0.69
CA LEU A 160 6.13 -29.54 0.05
C LEU A 160 6.22 -30.86 0.84
N ARG A 161 5.70 -30.87 2.07
CA ARG A 161 5.59 -32.11 2.84
C ARG A 161 4.52 -33.00 2.21
N GLU A 162 4.95 -34.06 1.54
CA GLU A 162 4.05 -35.01 0.88
C GLU A 162 3.60 -36.16 1.79
N THR A 163 4.20 -36.35 2.97
CA THR A 163 3.90 -37.48 3.88
C THR A 163 3.56 -37.04 5.31
N LEU A 164 2.62 -37.77 5.94
CA LEU A 164 2.23 -37.67 7.34
C LEU A 164 3.20 -38.40 8.30
N GLU A 165 4.09 -39.22 7.78
CA GLU A 165 5.03 -40.04 8.54
C GLU A 165 6.46 -39.54 8.32
N ASP A 166 7.04 -39.00 9.40
CA ASP A 166 8.42 -39.24 9.81
C ASP A 166 8.52 -38.80 11.28
N ALA A 167 7.81 -39.53 12.14
CA ALA A 167 8.33 -39.72 13.49
C ALA A 167 9.41 -40.79 13.36
N PRO A 168 10.65 -40.56 13.84
CA PRO A 168 11.65 -41.63 13.90
C PRO A 168 11.03 -42.79 14.67
N ARG A 169 10.80 -43.92 14.00
CA ARG A 169 10.58 -45.18 14.70
C ARG A 169 11.91 -45.50 15.35
N ASP A 170 11.96 -45.26 16.65
CA ASP A 170 12.98 -45.78 17.53
C ASP A 170 13.11 -47.29 17.28
N HIS A 171 14.23 -47.68 16.69
CA HIS A 171 14.58 -49.07 16.45
C HIS A 171 15.71 -49.44 17.40
N GLY A 172 15.32 -50.00 18.55
CA GLY A 172 16.15 -50.91 19.35
C GLY A 172 16.91 -50.27 20.51
#